data_AF-A0A8J6JKA7-F1
#
_entry.id   AF-A0A8J6JKA7-F1
#
_cell.length_a   1.000
_cell.length_b   1.000
_cell.length_c   1.000
_cell.angle_alpha   90.00
_cell.angle_beta   90.00
_cell.angle_gamma   90.00
#
_symmetry.space_group_name_H-M   'P 1'
#
loop_
_entity.id
_entity.type
_entity.pdbx_description
1 polymer ?
#
loop_
_entity_poly.entity_id
_entity_poly.type
_entity_poly.pdbx_seq_one_letter_code
_entity_poly.pdbx_strand_id
1 'polypeptide(L)' 'MRKKKTGRTFRVFDRVTLRGQGSVNCRPVESPEGIVVAVNENAMYRVRLRDGKTGWYSAEELERREDGPE' A
#
# COMPACT_ATOMS: atom_id res chain seq x y z
N MET A 1 7.79 22.18 12.05
CA MET A 1 7.55 20.71 12.14
C MET A 1 7.81 20.11 10.76
N ARG A 2 8.98 19.52 10.52
CA ARG A 2 9.36 18.96 9.20
C ARG A 2 8.50 17.74 8.92
N LYS A 3 7.40 17.88 8.16
CA LYS A 3 6.79 16.75 7.47
C LYS A 3 7.82 16.28 6.44
N LYS A 4 8.67 15.33 6.82
CA LYS A 4 9.47 14.59 5.83
C LYS A 4 8.45 13.86 4.95
N LYS A 5 8.11 14.46 3.81
CA LYS A 5 7.58 13.74 2.65
C LYS A 5 8.73 12.83 2.19
N THR A 6 8.94 11.73 2.90
CA THR A 6 9.76 10.64 2.41
C THR A 6 9.01 10.14 1.19
N GLY A 7 9.53 10.39 -0.01
CA GLY A 7 9.04 9.72 -1.21
C GLY A 7 9.20 8.23 -0.98
N ARG A 8 8.12 7.58 -0.53
CA ARG A 8 8.12 6.16 -0.19
C ARG A 8 8.00 5.40 -1.50
N THR A 9 9.11 4.84 -1.96
CA THR A 9 9.14 3.89 -3.07
C THR A 9 9.00 2.49 -2.48
N PHE A 10 7.96 1.77 -2.88
CA PHE A 10 7.76 0.38 -2.46
C PHE A 10 8.42 -0.57 -3.46
N ARG A 11 8.94 -1.69 -2.96
CA ARG A 11 9.50 -2.74 -3.81
C ARG A 11 8.44 -3.81 -4.09
N VAL A 12 8.64 -4.60 -5.14
CA VAL A 12 7.86 -5.84 -5.30
C VAL A 12 8.19 -6.77 -4.13
N PHE A 13 7.19 -7.46 -3.62
CA PHE A 13 7.16 -8.24 -2.38
C PHE A 13 7.21 -7.46 -1.07
N ASP A 14 7.11 -6.13 -1.12
CA ASP A 14 7.02 -5.31 0.09
C ASP A 14 5.66 -5.47 0.76
N ARG A 15 5.67 -5.65 2.09
CA ARG A 15 4.44 -5.74 2.89
C ARG A 15 3.92 -4.33 3.14
N VAL A 16 2.68 -4.08 2.75
CA VAL A 16 2.06 -2.76 2.84
C VAL A 16 0.67 -2.87 3.46
N THR A 17 0.28 -1.82 4.14
CA THR A 17 -1.06 -1.64 4.66
C THR A 17 -1.72 -0.50 3.89
N LEU A 18 -2.94 -0.71 3.42
CA LEU A 18 -3.75 0.33 2.82
C LEU A 18 -4.16 1.33 3.91
N ARG A 19 -3.81 2.60 3.73
CA ARG A 19 -4.12 3.69 4.67
C ARG A 19 -5.54 4.24 4.51
N GLY A 20 -6.28 3.80 3.48
CA GLY A 20 -7.54 4.39 3.07
C GLY A 20 -8.78 3.81 3.76
N GLN A 21 -9.24 4.45 4.84
CA GLN A 21 -10.64 4.85 4.90
C GLN A 21 -10.78 6.08 4.00
N GLY A 22 -11.26 5.95 2.75
CA GLY A 22 -11.59 7.15 1.96
C GLY A 22 -11.25 7.17 0.46
N SER A 23 -11.28 6.03 -0.24
CA SER A 23 -11.59 6.09 -1.67
C SER A 23 -13.12 6.09 -1.82
N VAL A 24 -13.66 6.96 -2.70
CA VAL A 24 -15.07 7.43 -2.81
C VAL A 24 -16.14 6.35 -3.09
N ASN A 25 -15.82 5.08 -2.87
CA ASN A 25 -16.72 3.92 -3.00
C ASN A 25 -16.28 2.70 -2.13
N CYS A 26 -15.49 2.92 -1.07
CA CYS A 26 -14.92 1.82 -0.28
C CYS A 26 -15.96 1.11 0.59
N ARG A 27 -16.37 -0.08 0.12
CA ARG A 27 -16.73 -1.19 1.00
C ARG A 27 -15.65 -1.38 2.07
N PRO A 28 -16.01 -1.71 3.33
CA PRO A 28 -15.03 -1.99 4.37
C PRO A 28 -14.08 -3.09 3.88
N VAL A 29 -12.80 -2.77 3.75
CA VAL A 29 -11.76 -3.76 3.49
C VAL A 29 -11.42 -4.36 4.85
N GLU A 30 -11.94 -5.56 5.12
CA GLU A 30 -11.72 -6.27 6.39
C GLU A 30 -10.23 -6.58 6.64
N SER A 31 -9.42 -6.72 5.58
CA SER A 31 -7.96 -6.89 5.65
C SER A 31 -7.23 -5.83 4.82
N PRO A 32 -6.86 -4.67 5.39
CA PRO A 32 -6.09 -3.64 4.69
C PRO A 32 -4.64 -4.05 4.41
N GLU A 33 -4.23 -5.25 4.84
CA GLU A 33 -2.88 -5.77 4.66
C GLU A 33 -2.73 -6.48 3.30
N GLY A 34 -1.63 -6.18 2.63
CA GLY A 34 -1.29 -6.80 1.36
C GLY A 34 0.20 -6.76 1.03
N ILE A 35 0.51 -7.32 -0.13
CA ILE A 35 1.87 -7.43 -0.65
C ILE A 35 1.90 -6.74 -2.02
N VAL A 36 2.89 -5.88 -2.24
CA VAL A 36 3.12 -5.29 -3.56
C VAL A 36 3.58 -6.40 -4.52
N VAL A 37 2.86 -6.59 -5.62
CA VAL A 37 3.17 -7.61 -6.63
C VAL A 37 3.65 -7.02 -7.95
N ALA A 38 3.40 -5.73 -8.21
CA ALA A 38 3.92 -5.03 -9.37
C ALA A 38 3.94 -3.51 -9.14
N VAL A 39 4.72 -2.78 -9.93
CA VAL A 39 4.76 -1.32 -9.95
C VAL A 39 4.64 -0.87 -11.41
N ASN A 40 3.82 0.13 -11.70
CA ASN A 40 3.70 0.69 -13.04
C ASN A 40 4.53 1.99 -13.19
N GLU A 41 4.66 2.47 -14.43
CA GLU A 41 5.36 3.71 -14.77
C GLU A 41 4.73 4.98 -14.15
N ASN A 42 3.46 4.90 -13.73
CA ASN A 42 2.74 5.97 -13.03
C ASN A 42 2.97 5.94 -11.51
N ALA A 43 3.96 5.19 -11.03
CA ALA A 43 4.24 5.00 -9.60
C ALA A 43 3.03 4.49 -8.80
N MET A 44 2.15 3.73 -9.44
CA MET A 44 1.11 2.96 -8.78
C MET A 44 1.63 1.56 -8.49
N TYR A 45 1.22 1.05 -7.35
CA TYR A 45 1.64 -0.24 -6.82
C TYR A 45 0.46 -1.17 -6.86
N ARG A 46 0.62 -2.30 -7.55
CA ARG A 46 -0.36 -3.38 -7.53
C ARG A 46 -0.18 -4.13 -6.23
N VAL A 47 -1.19 -4.11 -5.37
CA VAL A 47 -1.17 -4.78 -4.07
C VAL A 47 -2.13 -5.97 -4.12
N ARG A 48 -1.63 -7.14 -3.71
CA ARG A 48 -2.44 -8.32 -3.44
C ARG A 48 -2.78 -8.36 -1.96
N LEU A 49 -4.05 -8.15 -1.65
CA LEU A 49 -4.60 -8.25 -0.30
C LEU A 49 -4.64 -9.69 0.18
N ARG A 50 -4.70 -9.87 1.49
CA ARG A 50 -4.80 -11.19 2.13
C ARG A 50 -6.03 -11.98 1.66
N ASP A 51 -7.14 -11.29 1.37
CA ASP A 51 -8.36 -11.84 0.76
C ASP A 51 -8.18 -12.36 -0.69
N GLY A 52 -6.97 -12.29 -1.25
CA GLY A 52 -6.67 -12.69 -2.62
C GLY A 52 -7.07 -11.66 -3.68
N LYS A 53 -7.74 -10.57 -3.29
CA LYS A 53 -8.07 -9.45 -4.16
C LYS A 53 -6.81 -8.66 -4.52
N THR A 54 -6.72 -8.19 -5.77
CA THR A 54 -5.64 -7.30 -6.20
C THR A 54 -6.19 -5.94 -6.62
N GLY A 55 -5.54 -4.86 -6.19
CA GLY A 55 -5.88 -3.49 -6.57
C GLY A 55 -4.63 -2.67 -6.89
N TRP A 56 -4.81 -1.59 -7.64
CA TRP A 56 -3.77 -0.59 -7.88
C TRP A 56 -3.95 0.55 -6.89
N TYR A 57 -2.88 0.89 -6.19
CA TYR A 57 -2.88 1.92 -5.16
C TYR A 57 -1.73 2.89 -5.40
N SER A 58 -1.97 4.16 -5.09
CA SER A 58 -0.93 5.18 -5.11
C SER A 58 0.00 5.03 -3.90
N ALA A 59 1.23 5.57 -3.98
CA ALA A 59 2.15 5.57 -2.84
C ALA A 59 1.55 6.21 -1.58
N GLU A 60 0.64 7.17 -1.77
CA GLU A 60 -0.01 7.94 -0.69
C GLU A 60 -1.09 7.12 0.04
N GLU A 61 -1.68 6.15 -0.63
CA GLU A 61 -2.64 5.20 -0.05
C GLU A 61 -1.97 4.01 0.62
N LEU A 62 -0.64 3.87 0.48
CA LEU A 62 0.14 2.76 1.01
C LEU A 62 1.01 3.19 2.19
N GLU A 63 1.03 2.35 3.22
CA GLU A 63 1.94 2.47 4.33
C GLU A 63 2.81 1.21 4.40
N ARG A 64 4.14 1.38 4.34
CA ARG A 64 5.07 0.24 4.43
C ARG A 64 4.97 -0.32 5.83
N ARG A 65 4.73 -1.62 5.95
CA ARG A 65 4.98 -2.33 7.19
C ARG A 65 6.48 -2.60 7.25
N GLU A 66 7.17 -1.71 7.95
CA GLU A 66 8.50 -2.02 8.45
C GLU A 66 8.26 -3.03 9.56
N ASP A 67 8.24 -4.32 9.21
CA ASP A 67 8.46 -5.38 10.18
C ASP A 67 9.86 -5.10 10.73
N GLY A 68 9.92 -4.35 11.84
CA GLY A 68 11.18 -3.94 12.43
C GLY A 68 12.04 -5.18 12.67
N PRO A 69 13.36 -5.11 12.46
CA PRO A 69 14.21 -6.23 12.82
C PRO A 69 14.07 -6.46 14.33
N GLU A 70 13.61 -7.64 14.72
CA GLU A 70 13.79 -8.17 16.07
C GLU A 70 15.28 -8.38 16.34
#